data_AF-A0A838TK58-F1
#
_entry.id   AF-A0A838TK58-F1
#
_cell.length_a   1.000
_cell.length_b   1.000
_cell.length_c   1.000
_cell.angle_alpha   90.00
_cell.angle_beta   90.00
_cell.angle_gamma   90.00
#
_symmetry.space_group_name_H-M   'P 1'
#
loop_
_entity.id
_entity.type
_entity.pdbx_description
1 polymer ?
#
loop_
_entity_poly.entity_id
_entity_poly.type
_entity_poly.pdbx_seq_one_letter_code
_entity_poly.pdbx_strand_id
1 'polypeptide(L)'
;MATTIENNGASIKITEEGVSRYILKYQIREVEIVRDTIIKIDIGQGALNNIFVDQANVTAPASASVEALRDLIMEMLQNNVAGTATEAKQTEEIAAIANLQTAVSALQTKVNSIEDKTPYQPSLVDESNANVVYNGFAVPGAKVTEAVWAIQKVTKVKGVLTYQWAAGTKTFDKVWNNRTALIYN
;
A
#
# COMPACT_ATOMS: atom_id res chain seq x y z
N MET A 1 18.47 5.57 45.84
CA MET A 1 17.05 5.43 46.22
C MET A 1 16.28 5.19 44.93
N ALA A 2 15.28 4.30 44.89
CA ALA A 2 14.60 3.98 43.62
C ALA A 2 13.37 4.87 43.44
N THR A 3 13.37 5.68 42.37
CA THR A 3 12.26 6.52 41.94
C THR A 3 11.65 5.95 40.66
N THR A 4 10.33 5.87 40.59
CA THR A 4 9.62 5.54 39.34
C THR A 4 8.74 6.70 38.90
N ILE A 5 8.73 6.98 37.60
CA ILE A 5 7.93 8.01 36.94
C ILE A 5 7.09 7.31 35.87
N GLU A 6 5.78 7.40 35.99
CA GLU A 6 4.84 6.67 35.15
C GLU A 6 3.81 7.63 34.55
N ASN A 7 3.51 7.45 33.26
CA ASN A 7 2.36 8.08 32.63
C ASN A 7 1.07 7.44 33.16
N ASN A 8 0.25 8.22 33.87
CA ASN A 8 -1.01 7.78 34.45
C ASN A 8 -2.17 8.60 33.86
N GLY A 9 -2.28 8.61 32.52
CA GLY A 9 -3.35 9.26 31.77
C GLY A 9 -3.27 10.78 31.82
N ALA A 10 -4.18 11.43 32.54
CA ALA A 10 -4.19 12.90 32.72
C ALA A 10 -3.14 13.40 33.73
N SER A 11 -2.43 12.47 34.38
CA SER A 11 -1.43 12.75 35.42
C SER A 11 -0.11 12.03 35.15
N ILE A 12 0.97 12.55 35.74
CA ILE A 12 2.20 11.79 35.97
C ILE A 12 2.18 11.31 37.41
N LYS A 13 2.51 10.04 37.62
CA LYS A 13 2.71 9.43 38.93
C LYS A 13 4.20 9.31 39.19
N ILE A 14 4.67 9.89 40.29
CA ILE A 14 6.05 9.78 40.75
C ILE A 14 6.04 9.00 42.07
N THR A 15 6.77 7.89 42.14
CA THR A 15 6.88 7.08 43.36
C THR A 15 8.31 7.13 43.88
N GLU A 16 8.50 7.64 45.08
CA GLU A 16 9.78 7.70 45.79
C GLU A 16 9.64 6.85 47.05
N GLU A 17 10.48 5.82 47.19
CA GLU A 17 10.50 4.96 48.40
C GLU A 17 9.13 4.38 48.79
N GLY A 18 8.29 4.09 47.78
CA GLY A 18 6.94 3.55 47.96
C GLY A 18 5.85 4.60 48.20
N VAL A 19 6.19 5.89 48.30
CA VAL A 19 5.22 6.99 48.40
C VAL A 19 4.95 7.57 47.02
N SER A 20 3.71 7.43 46.53
CA SER A 20 3.30 7.98 45.23
C SER A 20 2.72 9.39 45.35
N ARG A 21 3.17 10.29 44.48
CA ARG A 21 2.58 11.61 44.23
C ARG A 21 2.00 11.64 42.82
N TYR A 22 0.81 12.24 42.68
CA TYR A 22 0.14 12.40 41.40
C TYR A 22 0.12 13.89 41.02
N ILE A 23 0.63 14.20 39.83
CA ILE A 23 0.72 15.56 39.31
C ILE A 23 -0.10 15.62 38.05
N LEU A 24 -1.08 16.52 37.97
CA LEU A 24 -1.90 16.65 36.78
C LEU A 24 -1.07 17.31 35.67
N LYS A 25 -1.09 16.74 34.46
CA LYS A 25 -0.22 17.21 33.35
C LYS A 25 -0.47 18.67 33.00
N TYR A 26 -1.70 19.16 33.10
CA TYR A 26 -2.04 20.56 32.83
C TYR A 26 -1.45 21.55 33.83
N GLN A 27 -1.03 21.08 35.01
CA GLN A 27 -0.37 21.92 36.03
C GLN A 27 1.13 22.06 35.75
N ILE A 28 1.72 21.13 35.00
CA ILE A 28 3.14 21.14 34.68
C ILE A 28 3.40 22.24 33.65
N ARG A 29 4.22 23.22 34.04
CA ARG A 29 4.57 24.38 33.22
C ARG A 29 5.85 24.16 32.44
N GLU A 30 6.82 23.50 33.06
CA GLU A 30 8.16 23.33 32.52
C GLU A 30 8.81 22.07 33.10
N VAL A 31 9.62 21.41 32.28
CA VAL A 31 10.57 20.37 32.72
C VAL A 31 11.95 20.77 32.22
N GLU A 32 12.85 21.09 33.14
CA GLU A 32 14.21 21.55 32.81
C GLU A 32 15.29 20.80 33.59
N ILE A 33 16.51 20.84 33.07
CA ILE A 33 17.69 20.30 33.74
C ILE A 33 18.33 21.45 34.51
N VAL A 34 18.40 21.36 35.83
CA VAL A 34 18.87 22.48 36.68
C VAL A 34 20.34 22.37 37.05
N ARG A 35 20.82 21.16 37.33
CA ARG A 35 22.22 20.90 37.71
C ARG A 35 22.54 19.43 37.53
N ASP A 36 23.65 19.13 36.85
CA ASP A 36 24.19 17.78 36.66
C ASP A 36 23.11 16.79 36.20
N THR A 37 22.64 15.92 37.11
CA THR A 37 21.66 14.87 36.85
C THR A 37 20.25 15.20 37.35
N ILE A 38 20.02 16.41 37.87
CA ILE A 38 18.76 16.82 38.48
C ILE A 38 17.84 17.48 37.47
N ILE A 39 16.62 16.94 37.37
CA ILE A 39 15.51 17.48 36.61
C ILE A 39 14.55 18.20 37.56
N LYS A 40 14.16 19.42 37.19
CA LYS A 40 13.11 20.21 37.83
C LYS A 40 11.81 20.04 37.02
N ILE A 41 10.74 19.66 37.69
CA ILE A 41 9.37 19.68 37.18
C ILE A 41 8.64 20.83 37.87
N ASP A 42 8.34 21.89 37.11
CA ASP A 42 7.63 23.07 37.61
C ASP A 42 6.12 22.87 37.51
N ILE A 43 5.42 22.97 38.64
CA ILE A 43 3.96 22.81 38.72
C ILE A 43 3.21 24.14 38.87
N GLY A 44 3.88 25.28 38.69
CA GLY A 44 3.28 26.61 38.69
C GLY A 44 2.78 27.11 40.05
N GLN A 45 3.14 26.46 41.15
CA GLN A 45 2.75 26.84 42.52
C GLN A 45 3.87 27.57 43.28
N GLY A 46 4.82 28.16 42.57
CA GLY A 46 5.99 28.84 43.14
C GLY A 46 7.18 27.91 43.37
N ALA A 47 8.37 28.50 43.53
CA ALA A 47 9.65 27.79 43.49
C ALA A 47 9.84 26.68 44.55
N LEU A 48 9.11 26.76 45.68
CA LEU A 48 9.19 25.76 46.75
C LEU A 48 8.39 24.49 46.48
N ASN A 49 7.47 24.52 45.52
CA ASN A 49 6.60 23.39 45.19
C ASN A 49 7.06 22.61 43.95
N ASN A 50 8.21 23.00 43.37
CA ASN A 50 8.82 22.30 42.26
C ASN A 50 9.32 20.94 42.72
N ILE A 51 9.23 19.97 41.81
CA ILE A 51 9.66 18.60 42.09
C ILE A 51 11.03 18.41 41.46
N PHE A 52 11.96 17.91 42.25
CA PHE A 52 13.33 17.68 41.84
C PHE A 52 13.60 16.18 41.86
N VAL A 53 14.00 15.63 40.71
CA VAL A 53 14.34 14.21 40.59
C VAL A 53 15.74 14.09 40.01
N ASP A 54 16.57 13.29 40.67
CA ASP A 54 17.91 12.94 40.18
C ASP A 54 17.81 11.71 39.26
N GLN A 55 18.33 11.83 38.04
CA GLN A 55 18.34 10.77 37.04
C GLN A 55 18.96 9.47 37.56
N ALA A 56 20.01 9.55 38.39
CA ALA A 56 20.68 8.37 38.94
C ALA A 56 19.76 7.52 39.84
N ASN A 57 18.70 8.12 40.37
CA ASN A 57 17.73 7.45 41.23
C ASN A 57 16.51 6.93 40.45
N VAL A 58 16.31 7.32 39.19
CA VAL A 58 15.16 6.88 38.41
C VAL A 58 15.41 5.52 37.79
N THR A 59 14.68 4.51 38.25
CA THR A 59 14.77 3.13 37.73
C THR A 59 13.76 2.85 36.62
N ALA A 60 12.67 3.61 36.57
CA ALA A 60 11.69 3.59 35.49
C ALA A 60 11.15 5.02 35.27
N PRO A 61 11.18 5.59 34.05
CA PRO A 61 11.75 4.99 32.85
C PRO A 61 13.28 4.96 32.93
N ALA A 62 13.88 3.86 32.50
CA ALA A 62 15.33 3.75 32.44
C ALA A 62 15.88 4.74 31.40
N SER A 63 16.93 5.47 31.76
CA SER A 63 17.53 6.50 30.93
C SER A 63 19.05 6.41 31.00
N ALA A 64 19.73 6.68 29.88
CA ALA A 64 21.20 6.66 29.82
C ALA A 64 21.83 8.01 30.19
N SER A 65 21.05 9.10 30.16
CA SER A 65 21.48 10.44 30.53
C SER A 65 20.31 11.25 31.08
N VAL A 66 20.61 12.39 31.70
CA VAL A 66 19.61 13.33 32.22
C VAL A 66 18.74 13.93 31.11
N GLU A 67 19.31 14.16 29.93
CA GLU A 67 18.58 14.62 28.74
C GLU A 67 17.60 13.54 28.27
N ALA A 68 18.03 12.27 28.21
CA ALA A 68 17.16 11.17 27.85
C ALA A 68 15.99 11.03 28.83
N LEU A 69 16.24 11.19 30.14
CA LEU A 69 15.18 11.17 31.14
C LEU A 69 14.21 12.35 30.97
N ARG A 70 14.71 13.56 30.74
CA ARG A 70 13.88 14.74 30.47
C ARG A 70 12.98 14.49 29.27
N ASP A 71 13.52 13.97 28.18
CA ASP A 71 12.78 13.73 26.94
C ASP A 71 11.71 12.65 27.14
N LEU A 72 12.01 11.60 27.90
CA LEU A 72 11.02 10.59 28.31
C LEU A 72 9.89 11.20 29.16
N ILE A 73 10.21 12.07 30.12
CA ILE A 73 9.19 12.79 30.91
C ILE A 73 8.35 13.69 29.99
N MET A 74 8.97 14.40 29.05
CA MET A 74 8.26 15.23 28.07
C MET A 74 7.34 14.42 27.17
N GLU A 75 7.75 13.23 26.73
CA GLU A 75 6.89 12.29 26.00
C GLU A 75 5.69 11.88 26.86
N MET A 76 5.89 11.59 28.16
CA MET A 76 4.80 11.30 29.08
C MET A 76 3.83 12.48 29.23
N LEU A 77 4.30 13.72 29.09
CA LEU A 77 3.46 14.93 29.14
C LEU A 77 2.63 15.14 27.88
N GLN A 78 3.04 14.58 26.74
CA GLN A 78 2.25 14.65 25.53
C GLN A 78 0.91 13.95 25.81
N ASN A 79 -0.17 14.63 25.45
CA ASN A 79 -1.45 13.96 25.35
C ASN A 79 -1.28 12.94 24.24
N ASN A 80 -1.31 11.65 24.57
CA ASN A 80 -1.57 10.60 23.60
C ASN A 80 -2.99 10.85 23.06
N VAL A 81 -3.13 11.79 22.13
CA VAL A 81 -4.36 12.03 21.42
C VAL A 81 -4.53 10.81 20.54
N ALA A 82 -5.38 9.89 20.97
CA ALA A 82 -5.79 8.76 20.15
C ALA A 82 -6.24 9.31 18.78
N GLY A 83 -5.45 9.06 17.74
CA GLY A 83 -5.74 9.54 16.38
C GLY A 83 -4.71 10.48 15.76
N THR A 84 -3.62 10.85 16.45
CA THR A 84 -2.53 11.57 15.77
C THR A 84 -1.68 10.64 14.91
N ALA A 85 -1.16 11.18 13.81
CA ALA A 85 -0.18 10.51 12.97
C ALA A 85 1.14 10.40 13.74
N THR A 86 1.53 9.17 14.08
CA THR A 86 2.87 8.84 14.57
C THR A 86 3.71 8.34 13.39
N GLU A 87 5.02 8.40 13.49
CA GLU A 87 5.93 7.86 12.45
C GLU A 87 5.66 6.36 12.18
N ALA A 88 5.29 5.60 13.22
CA ALA A 88 4.88 4.21 13.08
C ALA A 88 3.62 4.05 12.21
N LYS A 89 2.57 4.85 12.45
CA LYS A 89 1.35 4.83 11.62
C LYS A 89 1.61 5.29 10.20
N GLN A 90 2.49 6.27 10.00
CA GLN A 90 2.90 6.69 8.67
C GLN A 90 3.65 5.57 7.93
N THR A 91 4.49 4.80 8.63
CA THR A 91 5.18 3.63 8.06
C THR A 91 4.20 2.55 7.63
N GLU A 92 3.17 2.28 8.44
CA GLU A 92 2.08 1.35 8.09
C GLU A 92 1.31 1.82 6.84
N GLU A 93 0.98 3.11 6.75
CA GLU A 93 0.32 3.69 5.58
C GLU A 93 1.20 3.64 4.32
N ILE A 94 2.50 3.94 4.43
CA ILE A 94 3.46 3.83 3.33
C ILE A 94 3.53 2.39 2.82
N ALA A 95 3.55 1.40 3.72
CA ALA A 95 3.54 -0.01 3.35
C ALA A 95 2.25 -0.40 2.62
N ALA A 96 1.09 0.10 3.06
CA ALA A 96 -0.19 -0.12 2.38
C ALA A 96 -0.19 0.49 0.96
N ILE A 97 0.38 1.68 0.80
CA ILE A 97 0.52 2.35 -0.52
C ILE A 97 1.43 1.55 -1.46
N ALA A 98 2.56 1.03 -0.97
CA ALA A 98 3.46 0.18 -1.77
C ALA A 98 2.77 -1.11 -2.26
N ASN A 99 1.92 -1.70 -1.43
CA ASN A 99 1.10 -2.85 -1.83
C ASN A 99 0.10 -2.49 -2.94
N LEU A 100 -0.54 -1.32 -2.85
CA LEU A 100 -1.44 -0.83 -3.90
C LEU A 100 -0.70 -0.57 -5.21
N GLN A 101 0.49 0.03 -5.17
CA GLN A 101 1.31 0.23 -6.38
C GLN A 101 1.65 -1.10 -7.07
N THR A 102 1.97 -2.13 -6.28
CA THR A 102 2.25 -3.48 -6.80
C THR A 102 1.01 -4.07 -7.47
N ALA A 103 -0.16 -3.97 -6.81
CA ALA A 103 -1.42 -4.47 -7.37
C ALA A 103 -1.80 -3.75 -8.67
N VAL A 104 -1.65 -2.42 -8.73
CA VAL A 104 -1.93 -1.61 -9.92
C VAL A 104 -0.99 -1.98 -11.08
N SER A 105 0.30 -2.18 -10.81
CA SER A 105 1.28 -2.61 -11.82
C SER A 105 0.95 -4.00 -12.40
N ALA A 106 0.51 -4.92 -11.55
CA ALA A 106 0.04 -6.23 -11.97
C ALA A 106 -1.23 -6.15 -12.82
N LEU A 107 -2.17 -5.28 -12.45
CA LEU A 107 -3.37 -5.03 -13.25
C LEU A 107 -3.02 -4.42 -14.62
N GLN A 108 -2.13 -3.42 -14.67
CA GLN A 108 -1.67 -2.84 -15.92
C GLN A 108 -1.07 -3.89 -16.86
N THR A 109 -0.24 -4.78 -16.33
CA THR A 109 0.33 -5.91 -17.09
C THR A 109 -0.77 -6.82 -17.66
N LYS A 110 -1.79 -7.15 -16.85
CA LYS A 110 -2.92 -7.96 -17.30
C LYS A 110 -3.76 -7.25 -18.36
N VAL A 111 -4.04 -5.97 -18.20
CA VAL A 111 -4.80 -5.15 -19.17
C VAL A 111 -4.06 -5.10 -20.51
N ASN A 112 -2.76 -4.82 -20.50
CA ASN A 112 -1.95 -4.83 -21.73
C ASN A 112 -1.97 -6.22 -22.41
N SER A 113 -2.01 -7.31 -21.63
CA SER A 113 -2.15 -8.66 -22.19
C SER A 113 -3.54 -8.98 -22.77
N ILE A 114 -4.54 -8.17 -22.45
CA ILE A 114 -5.90 -8.26 -22.99
C ILE A 114 -6.03 -7.46 -24.27
N GLU A 115 -5.30 -6.35 -24.46
CA GLU A 115 -5.37 -5.56 -25.70
C GLU A 115 -5.07 -6.43 -26.94
N ASP A 116 -4.15 -7.40 -26.82
CA ASP A 116 -3.84 -8.39 -27.86
C ASP A 116 -4.87 -9.53 -28.01
N LYS A 117 -5.84 -9.61 -27.09
CA LYS A 117 -6.82 -10.72 -26.96
C LYS A 117 -8.28 -10.26 -26.97
N THR A 118 -8.56 -8.96 -27.04
CA THR A 118 -9.93 -8.47 -27.21
C THR A 118 -10.50 -9.12 -28.47
N PRO A 119 -11.54 -9.96 -28.36
CA PRO A 119 -12.10 -10.62 -29.51
C PRO A 119 -12.76 -9.54 -30.35
N TYR A 120 -12.06 -9.07 -31.39
CA TYR A 120 -12.73 -8.47 -32.52
C TYR A 120 -13.86 -9.44 -32.87
N GLN A 121 -15.11 -8.97 -32.91
CA GLN A 121 -16.12 -9.74 -33.63
C GLN A 121 -15.62 -9.87 -35.08
N PRO A 122 -15.92 -10.98 -35.78
CA PRO A 122 -15.52 -11.09 -37.18
C PRO A 122 -16.06 -9.88 -37.96
N SER A 123 -15.16 -9.11 -38.56
CA SER A 123 -15.51 -7.97 -39.41
C SER A 123 -16.16 -8.46 -40.71
N LEU A 124 -15.77 -9.66 -41.16
CA LEU A 124 -16.38 -10.36 -42.28
C LEU A 124 -16.57 -11.84 -41.93
N VAL A 125 -17.69 -12.40 -42.36
CA VAL A 125 -18.00 -13.82 -42.25
C VAL A 125 -18.36 -14.33 -43.64
N ASP A 126 -17.74 -15.42 -44.05
CA ASP A 126 -18.08 -16.14 -45.27
C ASP A 126 -18.63 -17.53 -44.93
N GLU A 127 -19.89 -17.73 -45.27
CA GLU A 127 -20.65 -18.98 -45.10
C GLU A 127 -21.03 -19.62 -46.44
N SER A 128 -20.36 -19.24 -47.54
CA SER A 128 -20.72 -19.70 -48.88
C SER A 128 -20.49 -21.21 -49.10
N ASN A 129 -19.81 -21.90 -48.20
CA ASN A 129 -19.49 -23.32 -48.30
C ASN A 129 -20.23 -24.12 -47.22
N ALA A 130 -20.90 -25.20 -47.64
CA ALA A 130 -21.51 -26.13 -46.70
C ALA A 130 -20.44 -26.72 -45.78
N ASN A 131 -20.68 -26.66 -44.48
CA ASN A 131 -19.79 -27.18 -43.42
C ASN A 131 -18.48 -26.42 -43.20
N VAL A 132 -18.27 -25.25 -43.82
CA VAL A 132 -17.09 -24.40 -43.58
C VAL A 132 -17.50 -22.94 -43.47
N VAL A 133 -17.08 -22.29 -42.39
CA VAL A 133 -17.23 -20.84 -42.19
C VAL A 133 -15.85 -20.22 -42.06
N TYR A 134 -15.62 -19.08 -42.72
CA TYR A 134 -14.42 -18.28 -42.52
C TYR A 134 -14.77 -17.00 -41.77
N ASN A 135 -14.06 -16.73 -40.67
CA ASN A 135 -14.20 -15.53 -39.86
C ASN A 135 -12.95 -14.65 -40.05
N GLY A 136 -13.15 -13.42 -40.53
CA GLY A 136 -12.09 -12.45 -40.77
C GLY A 136 -12.12 -11.35 -39.73
N PHE A 137 -10.97 -11.11 -39.10
CA PHE A 137 -10.80 -10.08 -38.08
C PHE A 137 -9.82 -9.04 -38.61
N ALA A 138 -10.23 -7.77 -38.61
CA ALA A 138 -9.38 -6.65 -38.97
C ALA A 138 -9.88 -5.35 -38.31
N VAL A 139 -9.07 -4.30 -38.40
CA VAL A 139 -9.49 -2.95 -38.00
C VAL A 139 -10.61 -2.44 -38.93
N PRO A 140 -11.50 -1.56 -38.44
CA PRO A 140 -12.52 -0.94 -39.28
C PRO A 140 -11.91 -0.25 -40.52
N GLY A 141 -12.49 -0.49 -41.69
CA GLY A 141 -12.02 0.08 -42.96
C GLY A 141 -10.90 -0.70 -43.66
N ALA A 142 -10.43 -1.83 -43.11
CA ALA A 142 -9.47 -2.70 -43.77
C ALA A 142 -9.98 -3.18 -45.15
N LYS A 143 -9.12 -3.13 -46.18
CA LYS A 143 -9.48 -3.65 -47.50
C LYS A 143 -9.27 -5.15 -47.58
N VAL A 144 -10.16 -5.86 -48.27
CA VAL A 144 -10.09 -7.32 -48.45
C VAL A 144 -8.86 -7.81 -49.23
N THR A 145 -8.17 -6.90 -49.92
CA THR A 145 -6.95 -7.15 -50.69
C THR A 145 -5.66 -6.83 -49.91
N GLU A 146 -5.75 -6.24 -48.72
CA GLU A 146 -4.58 -5.86 -47.91
C GLU A 146 -4.22 -6.97 -46.91
N ALA A 147 -2.93 -7.12 -46.59
CA ALA A 147 -2.41 -8.12 -45.67
C ALA A 147 -2.54 -7.65 -44.21
N VAL A 148 -3.77 -7.42 -43.77
CA VAL A 148 -4.11 -6.85 -42.44
C VAL A 148 -5.16 -7.66 -41.71
N TRP A 149 -5.43 -8.89 -42.16
CA TRP A 149 -6.47 -9.75 -41.60
C TRP A 149 -5.87 -10.88 -40.79
N ALA A 150 -6.49 -11.19 -39.65
CA ALA A 150 -6.39 -12.52 -39.04
C ALA A 150 -7.62 -13.34 -39.48
N ILE A 151 -7.43 -14.59 -39.88
CA ILE A 151 -8.49 -15.40 -40.47
C ILE A 151 -8.60 -16.74 -39.76
N GLN A 152 -9.80 -17.05 -39.27
CA GLN A 152 -10.14 -18.33 -38.67
C GLN A 152 -11.05 -19.14 -39.61
N LYS A 153 -10.75 -20.42 -39.78
CA LYS A 153 -11.63 -21.38 -40.44
C LYS A 153 -12.34 -22.22 -39.39
N VAL A 154 -13.65 -22.30 -39.48
CA VAL A 154 -14.50 -23.15 -38.67
C VAL A 154 -15.05 -24.25 -39.56
N THR A 155 -14.74 -25.51 -39.28
CA THR A 155 -15.24 -26.66 -40.06
C THR A 155 -16.20 -27.49 -39.22
N LYS A 156 -17.31 -27.94 -39.81
CA LYS A 156 -18.31 -28.78 -39.16
C LYS A 156 -18.28 -30.20 -39.74
N VAL A 157 -17.90 -31.19 -38.96
CA VAL A 157 -17.93 -32.61 -39.38
C VAL A 157 -18.75 -33.40 -38.38
N LYS A 158 -19.86 -33.98 -38.82
CA LYS A 158 -20.76 -34.81 -37.98
C LYS A 158 -21.19 -34.11 -36.67
N GLY A 159 -21.44 -32.80 -36.74
CA GLY A 159 -21.83 -31.99 -35.59
C GLY A 159 -20.68 -31.45 -34.73
N VAL A 160 -19.44 -31.87 -34.98
CA VAL A 160 -18.25 -31.34 -34.30
C VAL A 160 -17.71 -30.13 -35.05
N LEU A 161 -17.48 -29.03 -34.32
CA LEU A 161 -16.86 -27.82 -34.85
C LEU A 161 -15.36 -27.82 -34.53
N THR A 162 -14.53 -27.62 -35.54
CA THR A 162 -13.08 -27.39 -35.39
C THR A 162 -12.74 -25.96 -35.77
N TYR A 163 -11.88 -25.33 -34.96
CA TYR A 163 -11.47 -23.93 -35.12
C TYR A 163 -9.98 -23.87 -35.38
N GLN A 164 -9.59 -23.40 -36.55
CA GLN A 164 -8.20 -23.35 -36.97
C GLN A 164 -7.85 -21.96 -37.47
N TRP A 165 -6.64 -21.51 -37.20
CA TRP A 165 -6.16 -20.21 -37.65
C TRP A 165 -5.34 -20.34 -38.92
N ALA A 166 -5.43 -19.36 -39.81
CA ALA A 166 -4.57 -19.29 -40.97
C ALA A 166 -3.10 -19.24 -40.51
N ALA A 167 -2.28 -20.15 -41.03
CA ALA A 167 -0.90 -20.38 -40.59
C ALA A 167 -0.73 -20.66 -39.09
N GLY A 168 -1.78 -21.14 -38.40
CA GLY A 168 -1.73 -21.48 -36.97
C GLY A 168 -1.56 -20.30 -36.01
N THR A 169 -1.71 -19.06 -36.49
CA THR A 169 -1.45 -17.84 -35.70
C THR A 169 -2.56 -16.81 -35.85
N LYS A 170 -2.72 -15.93 -34.87
CA LYS A 170 -3.69 -14.81 -34.88
C LYS A 170 -3.09 -13.50 -35.42
N THR A 171 -2.07 -13.59 -36.26
CA THR A 171 -1.40 -12.40 -36.79
C THR A 171 -2.26 -11.71 -37.86
N PHE A 172 -2.22 -10.39 -37.90
CA PHE A 172 -2.94 -9.55 -38.86
C PHE A 172 -2.09 -9.28 -40.10
N ASP A 173 -1.76 -10.35 -40.82
CA ASP A 173 -0.83 -10.36 -41.96
C ASP A 173 -1.38 -11.16 -43.15
N LYS A 174 -2.66 -11.57 -43.10
CA LYS A 174 -3.32 -12.33 -44.16
C LYS A 174 -4.21 -11.43 -45.02
N VAL A 175 -4.46 -11.86 -46.25
CA VAL A 175 -5.35 -11.20 -47.20
C VAL A 175 -6.68 -11.95 -47.24
N TRP A 176 -7.80 -11.28 -46.96
CA TRP A 176 -9.13 -11.89 -46.90
C TRP A 176 -9.54 -12.60 -48.20
N ASN A 177 -9.27 -12.01 -49.36
CA ASN A 177 -9.60 -12.62 -50.65
C ASN A 177 -8.95 -14.00 -50.85
N ASN A 178 -7.84 -14.28 -50.17
CA ASN A 178 -7.13 -15.56 -50.27
C ASN A 178 -7.59 -16.60 -49.24
N ARG A 179 -8.61 -16.30 -48.41
CA ARG A 179 -9.07 -17.15 -47.29
C ARG A 179 -9.22 -18.64 -47.63
N THR A 180 -9.70 -18.99 -48.81
CA THR A 180 -9.91 -20.41 -49.18
C THR A 180 -8.61 -21.15 -49.51
N ALA A 181 -7.54 -20.43 -49.87
CA ALA A 181 -6.25 -20.97 -50.27
C ALA A 181 -5.19 -20.96 -49.16
N LEU A 182 -5.51 -20.41 -47.98
CA LEU A 182 -4.60 -20.40 -46.84
C LEU A 182 -4.49 -21.78 -46.19
N ILE A 183 -3.35 -22.02 -45.52
CA ILE A 183 -3.11 -23.23 -44.73
C ILE A 183 -3.71 -23.00 -43.33
N TYR A 184 -4.46 -23.97 -42.82
CA TYR A 184 -5.14 -23.90 -41.52
C TYR A 184 -4.69 -25.04 -40.63
N ASN A 185 -4.14 -24.70 -39.48
CA ASN A 185 -3.68 -25.65 -38.47
C ASN A 185 -4.25 -25.26 -37.10
#